data_AF-Q33BP0-F1
#
_entry.id   AF-Q33BP0-F1
#
_cell.length_a   1.000
_cell.length_b   1.000
_cell.length_c   1.000
_cell.angle_alpha   90.00
_cell.angle_beta   90.00
_cell.angle_gamma   90.00
#
_symmetry.space_group_name_H-M   'P 1'
#
loop_
_entity.id
_entity.type
_entity.pdbx_description
1 polymer ?
#
loop_
_entity_poly.entity_id
_entity_poly.type
_entity_poly.pdbx_seq_one_letter_code
_entity_poly.pdbx_strand_id
1 'polypeptide(L)'
;QRLSKEKTELNDKLTNQKDEYEAQKEEIANTIKANYEKVLNTERTLKTQAVNKLAEIMNRKDMKIDQKKKGSTADLRKKEKENRKLQLELNQEKEKFNHMAIKYQKELSEMQAQLAEECTYRNELQMQLDSKESDIEQLREKLNDLQQRMDNSSVTSLQTDETDSNLAESRLEGWLSIPNRANIKRYGWKKQYVVVSSKKILFYNDEQDKEQSNPSMVLDIDKLFHVRPVTQGDVYRAETEEIPRIFQILYANEGECRKEADMETVPQGDKTNCFPHKGHEFIPTLYHFPSNCEALL
;
A
#
# COMPACT_ATOMS: atom_id res chain seq x y z
N GLN A 1 -114.76 -13.18 -9.57
CA GLN A 1 -114.45 -11.84 -9.02
C GLN A 1 -113.06 -11.75 -8.37
N ARG A 2 -112.60 -12.73 -7.57
CA ARG A 2 -111.29 -12.70 -6.88
C ARG A 2 -110.06 -12.72 -7.83
N LEU A 3 -110.08 -13.58 -8.85
CA LEU A 3 -109.01 -13.67 -9.87
C LEU A 3 -108.82 -12.38 -10.68
N SER A 4 -109.88 -11.59 -10.88
CA SER A 4 -109.78 -10.32 -11.63
C SER A 4 -109.11 -9.24 -10.80
N LYS A 5 -109.34 -9.21 -9.48
CA LYS A 5 -108.68 -8.27 -8.57
C LYS A 5 -107.20 -8.61 -8.37
N GLU A 6 -106.90 -9.89 -8.24
CA GLU A 6 -105.50 -10.36 -8.12
C GLU A 6 -104.72 -10.11 -9.42
N LYS A 7 -105.37 -10.26 -10.59
CA LYS A 7 -104.79 -9.89 -11.89
C LYS A 7 -104.51 -8.39 -12.02
N THR A 8 -105.40 -7.52 -11.54
CA THR A 8 -105.16 -6.07 -11.56
C THR A 8 -104.07 -5.67 -10.59
N GLU A 9 -104.05 -6.22 -9.36
CA GLU A 9 -103.01 -5.93 -8.37
C GLU A 9 -101.62 -6.42 -8.80
N LEU A 10 -101.52 -7.57 -9.47
CA LEU A 10 -100.26 -8.04 -10.06
C LEU A 10 -99.81 -7.18 -11.23
N ASN A 11 -100.75 -6.71 -12.05
CA ASN A 11 -100.45 -5.82 -13.16
C ASN A 11 -99.94 -4.45 -12.66
N ASP A 12 -100.56 -3.91 -11.61
CA ASP A 12 -100.16 -2.64 -10.99
C ASP A 12 -98.79 -2.76 -10.29
N LYS A 13 -98.49 -3.89 -9.65
CA LYS A 13 -97.15 -4.16 -9.11
C LYS A 13 -96.09 -4.28 -10.21
N LEU A 14 -96.43 -4.90 -11.33
CA LEU A 14 -95.51 -5.06 -12.46
C LEU A 14 -95.21 -3.72 -13.13
N THR A 15 -96.22 -2.84 -13.28
CA THR A 15 -96.01 -1.49 -13.80
C THR A 15 -95.15 -0.67 -12.85
N ASN A 16 -95.43 -0.71 -11.54
CA ASN A 16 -94.64 0.04 -10.55
C ASN A 16 -93.17 -0.43 -10.52
N GLN A 17 -92.92 -1.75 -10.56
CA GLN A 17 -91.54 -2.27 -10.65
C GLN A 17 -90.84 -1.86 -11.94
N LYS A 18 -91.57 -1.78 -13.06
CA LYS A 18 -91.01 -1.33 -14.33
C LYS A 18 -90.65 0.16 -14.29
N ASP A 19 -91.51 0.99 -13.72
CA ASP A 19 -91.29 2.43 -13.60
C ASP A 19 -90.15 2.74 -12.61
N GLU A 20 -90.05 2.01 -11.50
CA GLU A 20 -88.91 2.08 -10.57
C GLU A 20 -87.59 1.66 -11.24
N TYR A 21 -87.62 0.62 -12.08
CA TYR A 21 -86.45 0.17 -12.84
C TYR A 21 -86.02 1.21 -13.89
N GLU A 22 -86.97 1.83 -14.60
CA GLU A 22 -86.66 2.92 -15.53
C GLU A 22 -86.09 4.15 -14.81
N ALA A 23 -86.66 4.53 -13.66
CA ALA A 23 -86.16 5.64 -12.86
C ALA A 23 -84.74 5.38 -12.34
N GLN A 24 -84.43 4.18 -11.84
CA GLN A 24 -83.08 3.81 -11.42
C GLN A 24 -82.09 3.81 -12.60
N LYS A 25 -82.53 3.33 -13.77
CA LYS A 25 -81.69 3.34 -14.98
C LYS A 25 -81.39 4.77 -15.44
N GLU A 26 -82.38 5.67 -15.35
CA GLU A 26 -82.21 7.09 -15.66
C GLU A 26 -81.29 7.78 -14.65
N GLU A 27 -81.42 7.48 -13.36
CA GLU A 27 -80.54 8.02 -12.31
C GLU A 27 -79.08 7.58 -12.49
N ILE A 28 -78.85 6.30 -12.82
CA ILE A 28 -77.51 5.78 -13.14
C ILE A 28 -76.95 6.47 -14.39
N ALA A 29 -77.75 6.62 -15.44
CA ALA A 29 -77.33 7.30 -16.67
C ALA A 29 -76.96 8.77 -16.43
N ASN A 30 -77.75 9.48 -15.61
CA ASN A 30 -77.50 10.86 -15.24
C ASN A 30 -76.24 11.00 -14.38
N THR A 31 -76.02 10.08 -13.45
CA THR A 31 -74.80 10.04 -12.62
C THR A 31 -73.54 9.81 -13.47
N ILE A 32 -73.61 8.87 -14.42
CA ILE A 32 -72.52 8.59 -15.36
C ILE A 32 -72.24 9.82 -16.24
N LYS A 33 -73.28 10.46 -16.78
CA LYS A 33 -73.17 11.66 -17.60
C LYS A 33 -72.52 12.82 -16.84
N ALA A 34 -72.94 13.08 -15.61
CA ALA A 34 -72.37 14.11 -14.76
C ALA A 34 -70.88 13.87 -14.45
N ASN A 35 -70.50 12.60 -14.20
CA ASN A 35 -69.10 12.23 -14.01
C ASN A 35 -68.25 12.45 -15.27
N TYR A 36 -68.73 12.04 -16.44
CA TYR A 36 -68.02 12.27 -17.70
C TYR A 36 -67.87 13.76 -18.01
N GLU A 37 -68.90 14.56 -17.74
CA GLU A 37 -68.85 16.01 -17.96
C GLU A 37 -67.82 16.69 -17.04
N LYS A 38 -67.72 16.24 -15.79
CA LYS A 38 -66.69 16.69 -14.84
C LYS A 38 -65.29 16.34 -15.33
N VAL A 39 -65.06 15.10 -15.75
CA VAL A 39 -63.75 14.66 -16.29
C VAL A 39 -63.38 15.46 -17.52
N LEU A 40 -64.32 15.64 -18.46
CA LEU A 40 -64.10 16.40 -19.68
C LEU A 40 -63.74 17.86 -19.40
N ASN A 41 -64.38 18.48 -18.41
CA ASN A 41 -64.05 19.85 -18.00
C ASN A 41 -62.64 19.95 -17.40
N THR A 42 -62.26 19.00 -16.54
CA THR A 42 -60.88 18.96 -15.98
C THR A 42 -59.81 18.81 -17.06
N GLU A 43 -60.04 17.91 -18.03
CA GLU A 43 -59.17 17.72 -19.19
C GLU A 43 -59.02 19.00 -20.01
N ARG A 44 -60.14 19.70 -20.26
CA ARG A 44 -60.16 20.97 -21.00
C ARG A 44 -59.32 22.02 -20.29
N THR A 45 -59.48 22.17 -18.98
CA THR A 45 -58.70 23.14 -18.18
C THR A 45 -57.20 22.83 -18.22
N LEU A 46 -56.80 21.58 -18.05
CA LEU A 46 -55.38 21.17 -18.09
C LEU A 46 -54.76 21.43 -19.45
N LYS A 47 -55.47 21.10 -20.54
CA LYS A 47 -55.01 21.41 -21.91
C LYS A 47 -54.85 22.91 -22.12
N THR A 48 -55.80 23.73 -21.69
CA THR A 48 -55.68 25.20 -21.77
C THR A 48 -54.48 25.72 -20.97
N GLN A 49 -54.23 25.21 -19.77
CA GLN A 49 -53.06 25.59 -18.97
C GLN A 49 -51.74 25.22 -19.66
N ALA A 50 -51.64 24.01 -20.22
CA ALA A 50 -50.46 23.56 -20.95
C ALA A 50 -50.18 24.44 -22.19
N VAL A 51 -51.21 24.75 -22.98
CA VAL A 51 -51.11 25.65 -24.14
C VAL A 51 -50.67 27.05 -23.72
N ASN A 52 -51.27 27.61 -22.66
CA ASN A 52 -50.88 28.92 -22.14
C ASN A 52 -49.44 28.94 -21.64
N LYS A 53 -48.98 27.84 -21.01
CA LYS A 53 -47.58 27.74 -20.55
C LYS A 53 -46.60 27.66 -21.72
N LEU A 54 -46.94 26.90 -22.77
CA LEU A 54 -46.15 26.85 -23.99
C LEU A 54 -46.12 28.22 -24.69
N ALA A 55 -47.25 28.91 -24.78
CA ALA A 55 -47.32 30.27 -25.31
C ALA A 55 -46.46 31.26 -24.50
N GLU A 56 -46.45 31.14 -23.17
CA GLU A 56 -45.57 31.94 -22.29
C GLU A 56 -44.09 31.65 -22.56
N ILE A 57 -43.70 30.38 -22.73
CA ILE A 57 -42.32 29.97 -23.02
C ILE A 57 -41.88 30.42 -24.42
N MET A 58 -42.75 30.29 -25.43
CA MET A 58 -42.48 30.76 -26.80
C MET A 58 -42.28 32.28 -26.81
N ASN A 59 -43.19 33.04 -26.20
CA ASN A 59 -43.08 34.51 -26.14
C ASN A 59 -41.88 35.00 -25.33
N ARG A 60 -41.43 34.25 -24.31
CA ARG A 60 -40.21 34.55 -23.55
C ARG A 60 -38.92 34.30 -24.33
N LYS A 61 -38.89 33.36 -25.28
CA LYS A 61 -37.70 33.04 -26.06
C LYS A 61 -37.42 34.06 -27.17
N ASP A 62 -38.44 34.64 -27.79
CA ASP A 62 -38.24 35.61 -28.88
C ASP A 62 -38.05 37.06 -28.41
N MET A 63 -38.73 37.50 -27.34
CA MET A 63 -38.71 38.93 -26.94
C MET A 63 -37.43 39.39 -26.21
N LYS A 64 -36.56 38.47 -25.75
CA LYS A 64 -35.31 38.84 -25.05
C LYS A 64 -34.07 38.94 -25.96
N ILE A 65 -34.17 38.54 -27.23
CA ILE A 65 -33.01 38.48 -28.12
C ILE A 65 -32.78 39.81 -28.88
N ASP A 66 -33.81 40.61 -29.16
CA ASP A 66 -33.67 41.75 -30.07
C ASP A 66 -33.67 43.16 -29.46
N GLN A 67 -34.28 43.40 -28.29
CA GLN A 67 -34.32 44.77 -27.74
C GLN A 67 -33.06 45.18 -26.94
N LYS A 68 -32.13 44.27 -26.62
CA LYS A 68 -30.85 44.59 -25.96
C LYS A 68 -29.64 44.69 -26.91
N LYS A 69 -29.80 44.46 -28.21
CA LYS A 69 -28.64 44.25 -29.10
C LYS A 69 -27.91 45.51 -29.59
N LYS A 70 -28.50 46.71 -29.62
CA LYS A 70 -27.81 47.87 -30.21
C LYS A 70 -26.70 48.50 -29.33
N GLY A 71 -26.74 48.35 -28.01
CA GLY A 71 -25.59 48.63 -27.12
C GLY A 71 -24.70 47.42 -26.87
N SER A 72 -25.19 46.20 -27.17
CA SER A 72 -24.56 44.95 -26.78
C SER A 72 -23.57 44.38 -27.80
N THR A 73 -23.59 44.78 -29.08
CA THR A 73 -22.67 44.17 -30.07
C THR A 73 -21.21 44.58 -29.87
N ALA A 74 -20.96 45.84 -29.47
CA ALA A 74 -19.62 46.33 -29.15
C ALA A 74 -19.11 45.72 -27.85
N ASP A 75 -19.95 45.65 -26.82
CA ASP A 75 -19.64 44.99 -25.55
C ASP A 75 -19.43 43.49 -25.71
N LEU A 76 -20.20 42.83 -26.60
CA LEU A 76 -20.00 41.43 -26.94
C LEU A 76 -18.63 41.21 -27.58
N ARG A 77 -18.25 42.02 -28.57
CA ARG A 77 -16.91 41.94 -29.19
C ARG A 77 -15.79 42.21 -28.20
N LYS A 78 -15.99 43.13 -27.24
CA LYS A 78 -15.03 43.39 -26.15
C LYS A 78 -14.89 42.17 -25.24
N LYS A 79 -16.02 41.58 -24.82
CA LYS A 79 -16.05 40.34 -24.02
C LYS A 79 -15.45 39.15 -24.76
N GLU A 80 -15.66 39.00 -26.05
CA GLU A 80 -15.05 37.94 -26.86
C GLU A 80 -13.52 38.07 -26.92
N LYS A 81 -12.99 39.29 -27.08
CA LYS A 81 -11.55 39.55 -27.02
C LYS A 81 -10.97 39.24 -25.64
N GLU A 82 -11.65 39.68 -24.58
CA GLU A 82 -11.26 39.42 -23.20
C GLU A 82 -11.33 37.92 -22.89
N ASN A 83 -12.36 37.21 -23.34
CA ASN A 83 -12.48 35.76 -23.20
C ASN A 83 -11.34 35.02 -23.91
N ARG A 84 -11.00 35.42 -25.14
CA ARG A 84 -9.86 34.87 -25.87
C ARG A 84 -8.54 35.13 -25.14
N LYS A 85 -8.37 36.32 -24.55
CA LYS A 85 -7.20 36.67 -23.73
C LYS A 85 -7.12 35.78 -22.49
N LEU A 86 -8.22 35.64 -21.75
CA LEU A 86 -8.30 34.81 -20.55
C LEU A 86 -8.09 33.32 -20.86
N GLN A 87 -8.56 32.82 -21.99
CA GLN A 87 -8.28 31.44 -22.43
C GLN A 87 -6.78 31.23 -22.69
N LEU A 88 -6.11 32.21 -23.29
CA LEU A 88 -4.67 32.15 -23.54
C LEU A 88 -3.88 32.20 -22.23
N GLU A 89 -4.25 33.11 -21.32
CA GLU A 89 -3.66 33.19 -19.97
C GLU A 89 -3.88 31.87 -19.19
N LEU A 90 -5.08 31.30 -19.25
CA LEU A 90 -5.39 30.01 -18.62
C LEU A 90 -4.54 28.87 -19.18
N ASN A 91 -4.37 28.80 -20.50
CA ASN A 91 -3.53 27.78 -21.12
C ASN A 91 -2.06 27.95 -20.75
N GLN A 92 -1.54 29.18 -20.77
CA GLN A 92 -0.18 29.48 -20.31
C GLN A 92 0.02 29.08 -18.85
N GLU A 93 -0.95 29.35 -17.98
CA GLU A 93 -0.83 29.00 -16.56
C GLU A 93 -0.91 27.48 -16.34
N LYS A 94 -1.74 26.76 -17.11
CA LYS A 94 -1.76 25.29 -17.12
C LYS A 94 -0.42 24.71 -17.57
N GLU A 95 0.19 25.25 -18.63
CA GLU A 95 1.49 24.82 -19.12
C GLU A 95 2.59 25.05 -18.09
N LYS A 96 2.63 26.24 -17.46
CA LYS A 96 3.56 26.53 -16.36
C LYS A 96 3.39 25.57 -15.19
N PHE A 97 2.14 25.33 -14.76
CA PHE A 97 1.86 24.40 -13.67
C PHE A 97 2.32 22.98 -14.02
N ASN A 98 2.03 22.52 -15.24
CA ASN A 98 2.46 21.20 -15.70
C ASN A 98 4.00 21.09 -15.74
N HIS A 99 4.68 22.12 -16.26
CA HIS A 99 6.14 22.16 -16.27
C HIS A 99 6.73 22.11 -14.85
N MET A 100 6.15 22.86 -13.92
CA MET A 100 6.55 22.86 -12.51
C MET A 100 6.27 21.51 -11.83
N ALA A 101 5.13 20.89 -12.11
CA ALA A 101 4.78 19.57 -11.59
C ALA A 101 5.77 18.50 -12.07
N ILE A 102 6.11 18.48 -13.36
CA ILE A 102 7.11 17.57 -13.92
C ILE A 102 8.49 17.82 -13.30
N LYS A 103 8.89 19.09 -13.17
CA LYS A 103 10.16 19.48 -12.54
C LYS A 103 10.26 18.94 -11.11
N TYR A 104 9.26 19.20 -10.28
CA TYR A 104 9.27 18.73 -8.88
C TYR A 104 9.16 17.21 -8.78
N GLN A 105 8.41 16.56 -9.68
CA GLN A 105 8.37 15.10 -9.71
C GLN A 105 9.73 14.49 -10.04
N LYS A 106 10.49 15.12 -10.96
CA LYS A 106 11.85 14.71 -11.30
C LYS A 106 12.81 14.94 -10.14
N GLU A 107 12.80 16.14 -9.54
CA GLU A 107 13.65 16.47 -8.38
C GLU A 107 13.38 15.51 -7.22
N LEU A 108 12.12 15.16 -6.95
CA LEU A 108 11.76 14.18 -5.92
C LEU A 108 12.34 12.79 -6.22
N SER A 109 12.28 12.34 -7.47
CA SER A 109 12.87 11.07 -7.89
C SER A 109 14.40 11.07 -7.77
N GLU A 110 15.05 12.19 -8.10
CA GLU A 110 16.51 12.35 -7.98
C GLU A 110 16.93 12.35 -6.51
N MET A 111 16.22 13.07 -5.65
CA MET A 111 16.48 13.08 -4.20
C MET A 111 16.26 11.69 -3.57
N GLN A 112 15.25 10.94 -4.01
CA GLN A 112 15.05 9.55 -3.56
C GLN A 112 16.20 8.63 -3.99
N ALA A 113 16.71 8.78 -5.21
CA ALA A 113 17.85 8.02 -5.69
C ALA A 113 19.13 8.34 -4.91
N GLN A 114 19.40 9.62 -4.64
CA GLN A 114 20.52 10.06 -3.83
C GLN A 114 20.44 9.54 -2.40
N LEU A 115 19.24 9.58 -1.78
CA LEU A 115 19.04 9.05 -0.44
C LEU A 115 19.36 7.54 -0.38
N ALA A 116 18.93 6.78 -1.39
CA ALA A 116 19.24 5.34 -1.46
C ALA A 116 20.74 5.09 -1.61
N GLU A 117 21.43 5.84 -2.47
CA GLU A 117 22.89 5.75 -2.63
C GLU A 117 23.62 6.07 -1.31
N GLU A 118 23.26 7.17 -0.64
CA GLU A 118 23.82 7.54 0.66
C GLU A 118 23.53 6.49 1.75
N CYS A 119 22.34 5.90 1.75
CA CYS A 119 22.00 4.80 2.66
C CYS A 119 22.93 3.60 2.44
N THR A 120 23.16 3.19 1.19
CA THR A 120 24.07 2.09 0.87
C THR A 120 25.52 2.41 1.24
N TYR A 121 25.98 3.64 0.95
CA TYR A 121 27.33 4.08 1.27
C TYR A 121 27.58 4.15 2.78
N ARG A 122 26.63 4.70 3.55
CA ARG A 122 26.68 4.71 5.02
C ARG A 122 26.77 3.30 5.59
N ASN A 123 26.01 2.36 5.04
CA ASN A 123 26.03 0.97 5.46
C ASN A 123 27.40 0.33 5.21
N GLU A 124 27.97 0.55 4.02
CA GLU A 124 29.31 0.06 3.68
C GLU A 124 30.39 0.64 4.60
N LEU A 125 30.35 1.93 4.87
CA LEU A 125 31.29 2.57 5.80
C LEU A 125 31.16 2.01 7.23
N GLN A 126 29.95 1.73 7.70
CA GLN A 126 29.74 1.10 9.01
C GLN A 126 30.38 -0.29 9.07
N MET A 127 30.20 -1.10 8.02
CA MET A 127 30.80 -2.42 7.92
C MET A 127 32.34 -2.37 7.87
N GLN A 128 32.91 -1.39 7.16
CA GLN A 128 34.36 -1.15 7.15
C GLN A 128 34.86 -0.74 8.53
N LEU A 129 34.13 0.12 9.24
CA LEU A 129 34.46 0.55 10.60
C LEU A 129 34.50 -0.65 11.55
N ASP A 130 33.49 -1.52 11.51
CA ASP A 130 33.44 -2.72 12.34
C ASP A 130 34.64 -3.65 12.05
N SER A 131 35.04 -3.78 10.78
CA SER A 131 36.25 -4.53 10.41
C SER A 131 37.52 -3.90 10.97
N LYS A 132 37.66 -2.58 10.88
CA LYS A 132 38.83 -1.87 11.43
C LYS A 132 38.85 -1.89 12.96
N GLU A 133 37.69 -1.88 13.63
CA GLU A 133 37.61 -2.02 15.09
C GLU A 133 38.12 -3.41 15.53
N SER A 134 37.76 -4.48 14.80
CA SER A 134 38.32 -5.82 15.03
C SER A 134 39.83 -5.88 14.84
N ASP A 135 40.37 -5.22 13.83
CA ASP A 135 41.82 -5.19 13.61
C ASP A 135 42.56 -4.42 14.72
N ILE A 136 41.97 -3.31 15.20
CA ILE A 136 42.51 -2.56 16.35
C ILE A 136 42.51 -3.42 17.61
N GLU A 137 41.43 -4.16 17.86
CA GLU A 137 41.34 -5.10 18.98
C GLU A 137 42.45 -6.14 18.92
N GLN A 138 42.64 -6.78 17.75
CA GLN A 138 43.70 -7.75 17.55
C GLN A 138 45.10 -7.16 17.82
N LEU A 139 45.35 -5.94 17.33
CA LEU A 139 46.63 -5.26 17.58
C LEU A 139 46.84 -4.95 19.05
N ARG A 140 45.78 -4.56 19.78
CA ARG A 140 45.83 -4.32 21.23
C ARG A 140 46.11 -5.60 22.01
N GLU A 141 45.48 -6.71 21.64
CA GLU A 141 45.74 -8.01 22.24
C GLU A 141 47.19 -8.46 22.02
N LYS A 142 47.69 -8.34 20.79
CA LYS A 142 49.11 -8.64 20.47
C LYS A 142 50.07 -7.77 21.27
N LEU A 143 49.79 -6.48 21.42
CA LEU A 143 50.61 -5.58 22.21
C LEU A 143 50.61 -5.97 23.70
N ASN A 144 49.45 -6.36 24.24
CA ASN A 144 49.32 -6.82 25.63
C ASN A 144 50.09 -8.14 25.85
N ASP A 145 49.98 -9.10 24.94
CA ASP A 145 50.76 -10.35 25.01
C ASP A 145 52.27 -10.08 25.00
N LEU A 146 52.75 -9.22 24.09
CA LEU A 146 54.15 -8.81 24.04
C LEU A 146 54.61 -8.11 25.34
N GLN A 147 53.78 -7.25 25.91
CA GLN A 147 54.07 -6.56 27.18
C GLN A 147 54.19 -7.57 28.33
N GLN A 148 53.23 -8.50 28.44
CA GLN A 148 53.27 -9.57 29.46
C GLN A 148 54.50 -10.46 29.32
N ARG A 149 54.90 -10.81 28.09
CA ARG A 149 56.14 -11.55 27.84
C ARG A 149 57.38 -10.77 28.29
N MET A 150 57.42 -9.46 28.06
CA MET A 150 58.54 -8.60 28.49
C MET A 150 58.65 -8.53 30.01
N ASP A 151 57.53 -8.34 30.71
CA ASP A 151 57.47 -8.27 32.17
C ASP A 151 57.82 -9.63 32.83
N ASN A 152 57.48 -10.74 32.18
CA ASN A 152 57.79 -12.11 32.63
C ASN A 152 59.18 -12.62 32.20
N SER A 153 59.88 -11.94 31.30
CA SER A 153 61.22 -12.33 30.79
C SER A 153 62.33 -12.18 31.84
N SER A 154 62.06 -11.53 32.98
CA SER A 154 63.05 -11.32 34.05
C SER A 154 63.31 -12.53 34.96
N VAL A 155 62.55 -13.64 34.82
CA VAL A 155 62.67 -14.82 35.73
C VAL A 155 63.06 -16.15 35.07
N THR A 156 63.32 -16.20 33.77
CA THR A 156 63.68 -17.46 33.10
C THR A 156 64.78 -17.27 32.07
N SER A 157 66.03 -17.21 32.51
CA SER A 157 67.13 -17.63 31.65
C SER A 157 67.09 -19.16 31.60
N LEU A 158 67.24 -19.72 30.40
CA LEU A 158 67.11 -21.15 30.02
C LEU A 158 65.71 -21.56 29.55
N GLN A 159 65.38 -21.21 28.30
CA GLN A 159 65.10 -22.18 27.24
C GLN A 159 64.84 -21.43 25.93
N THR A 160 65.81 -21.57 25.01
CA THR A 160 65.68 -21.22 23.60
C THR A 160 64.97 -22.35 22.86
N ASP A 161 64.25 -21.96 21.81
CA ASP A 161 63.54 -22.74 20.80
C ASP A 161 62.05 -23.04 21.03
N GLU A 162 61.28 -22.79 19.94
CA GLU A 162 59.93 -23.26 19.61
C GLU A 162 58.69 -22.34 19.85
N THR A 163 58.81 -21.03 20.13
CA THR A 163 57.62 -20.20 20.51
C THR A 163 57.10 -19.20 19.46
N ASP A 164 57.44 -19.35 18.17
CA ASP A 164 56.89 -18.46 17.11
C ASP A 164 55.54 -18.93 16.56
N SER A 165 55.10 -20.16 16.87
CA SER A 165 53.83 -20.72 16.36
C SER A 165 52.59 -20.41 17.22
N ASN A 166 52.75 -19.93 18.46
CA ASN A 166 51.64 -19.68 19.39
C ASN A 166 50.98 -18.30 19.22
N LEU A 167 51.50 -17.41 18.36
CA LEU A 167 50.92 -16.07 18.20
C LEU A 167 49.72 -16.05 17.22
N ALA A 168 49.58 -17.08 16.38
CA ALA A 168 48.48 -17.21 15.43
C ALA A 168 47.21 -17.82 16.03
N GLU A 169 47.29 -18.52 17.17
CA GLU A 169 46.14 -19.22 17.78
C GLU A 169 45.19 -18.33 18.59
N SER A 170 45.55 -17.08 18.89
CA SER A 170 44.70 -16.22 19.74
C SER A 170 43.46 -15.67 19.03
N ARG A 171 43.48 -15.52 17.70
CA ARG A 171 42.33 -14.96 16.95
C ARG A 171 41.43 -16.08 16.46
N LEU A 172 40.18 -16.06 16.91
CA LEU A 172 39.13 -16.96 16.40
C LEU A 172 38.73 -16.53 14.99
N GLU A 173 39.48 -17.00 13.98
CA GLU A 173 39.22 -16.77 12.57
C GLU A 173 39.42 -18.03 11.73
N GLY A 174 38.77 -18.11 10.57
CA GLY A 174 38.95 -19.22 9.66
C GLY A 174 37.86 -19.34 8.62
N TRP A 175 38.01 -20.31 7.74
CA TRP A 175 37.05 -20.57 6.67
C TRP A 175 35.87 -21.42 7.15
N LEU A 176 34.66 -20.90 7.01
CA LEU A 176 33.41 -21.62 7.28
C LEU A 176 32.58 -21.80 6.02
N SER A 177 31.79 -22.87 6.00
CA SER A 177 30.84 -23.17 4.94
C SER A 177 29.45 -22.72 5.36
N ILE A 178 28.85 -21.81 4.61
CA ILE A 178 27.56 -21.18 4.91
C ILE A 178 26.54 -21.58 3.82
N PRO A 179 25.28 -21.89 4.16
CA PRO A 179 24.28 -22.26 3.17
C PRO A 179 24.09 -21.18 2.10
N ASN A 180 24.17 -21.56 0.83
CA ASN A 180 23.99 -20.63 -0.29
C ASN A 180 22.50 -20.31 -0.53
N ARG A 181 22.03 -19.20 0.04
CA ARG A 181 20.62 -18.75 -0.06
C ARG A 181 20.20 -18.37 -1.49
N ALA A 182 21.12 -17.93 -2.35
CA ALA A 182 20.80 -17.52 -3.72
C ALA A 182 20.42 -18.70 -4.65
N ASN A 183 20.75 -19.94 -4.27
CA ASN A 183 20.50 -21.12 -5.11
C ASN A 183 19.81 -22.24 -4.33
N ILE A 184 18.66 -21.93 -3.70
CA ILE A 184 17.87 -22.88 -2.90
C ILE A 184 17.57 -24.19 -3.65
N LYS A 185 17.50 -24.16 -4.99
CA LYS A 185 17.29 -25.34 -5.84
C LYS A 185 18.54 -26.22 -6.01
N ARG A 186 19.74 -25.64 -5.96
CA ARG A 186 21.03 -26.37 -5.89
C ARG A 186 21.63 -26.17 -4.51
N TYR A 187 21.16 -26.99 -3.56
CA TYR A 187 21.70 -27.10 -2.21
C TYR A 187 23.23 -27.09 -2.25
N GLY A 188 23.83 -26.02 -1.75
CA GLY A 188 25.26 -25.82 -1.83
C GLY A 188 25.76 -25.00 -0.66
N TRP A 189 26.98 -25.31 -0.25
CA TRP A 189 27.72 -24.55 0.74
C TRP A 189 28.59 -23.51 0.04
N LYS A 190 28.57 -22.27 0.51
CA LYS A 190 29.48 -21.20 0.11
C LYS A 190 30.55 -21.05 1.18
N LYS A 191 31.82 -21.13 0.78
CA LYS A 191 32.95 -20.89 1.68
C LYS A 191 33.08 -19.38 1.92
N GLN A 192 33.18 -18.95 3.17
CA GLN A 192 33.43 -17.56 3.57
C GLN A 192 34.48 -17.53 4.68
N TYR A 193 35.33 -16.51 4.68
CA TYR A 193 36.31 -16.30 5.73
C TYR A 193 35.66 -15.54 6.88
N VAL A 194 35.70 -16.10 8.08
CA VAL A 194 35.00 -15.58 9.25
C VAL A 194 36.02 -15.13 10.28
N VAL A 195 35.79 -13.95 10.85
CA VAL A 195 36.59 -13.37 11.92
C VAL A 195 35.66 -13.07 13.09
N VAL A 196 35.98 -13.56 14.28
CA VAL A 196 35.25 -13.25 15.50
C VAL A 196 36.06 -12.25 16.33
N SER A 197 35.46 -11.10 16.63
CA SER A 197 35.96 -10.10 17.57
C SER A 197 35.20 -10.20 18.89
N SER A 198 35.49 -9.34 19.87
CA SER A 198 34.73 -9.38 21.15
C SER A 198 33.27 -8.97 21.01
N LYS A 199 32.94 -8.15 20.01
CA LYS A 199 31.58 -7.60 19.82
C LYS A 199 30.89 -8.03 18.53
N LYS A 200 31.66 -8.44 17.52
CA LYS A 200 31.16 -8.67 16.17
C LYS A 200 31.68 -10.00 15.59
N ILE A 201 30.91 -10.58 14.68
CA ILE A 201 31.35 -11.67 13.81
C ILE A 201 31.32 -11.16 12.38
N LEU A 202 32.46 -11.12 11.72
CA LEU A 202 32.64 -10.57 10.38
C LEU A 202 32.81 -11.69 9.35
N PHE A 203 32.15 -11.56 8.21
CA PHE A 203 32.17 -12.56 7.13
C PHE A 203 32.68 -11.91 5.84
N TYR A 204 33.77 -12.44 5.30
CA TYR A 204 34.38 -12.01 4.04
C TYR A 204 34.21 -13.09 2.97
N ASN A 205 34.08 -12.71 1.70
CA ASN A 205 33.96 -13.69 0.62
C ASN A 205 35.30 -14.36 0.31
N ASP A 206 36.38 -13.59 0.39
CA ASP A 206 37.74 -14.00 0.14
C ASP A 206 38.75 -13.21 1.00
N GLU A 207 40.04 -13.54 0.86
CA GLU A 207 41.10 -12.86 1.59
C GLU A 207 41.31 -11.42 1.12
N GLN A 208 41.01 -11.11 -0.15
CA GLN A 208 41.15 -9.76 -0.69
C GLN A 208 40.13 -8.81 -0.06
N ASP A 209 38.88 -9.24 0.09
CA ASP A 209 37.84 -8.54 0.83
C ASP A 209 38.28 -8.29 2.28
N LYS A 210 38.94 -9.25 2.93
CA LYS A 210 39.47 -9.08 4.29
C LYS A 210 40.55 -8.00 4.36
N GLU A 211 41.52 -8.03 3.46
CA GLU A 211 42.60 -7.03 3.39
C GLU A 211 42.06 -5.61 3.14
N GLN A 212 41.00 -5.50 2.35
CA GLN A 212 40.31 -4.23 2.06
C GLN A 212 39.33 -3.82 3.16
N SER A 213 39.21 -4.59 4.24
CA SER A 213 38.22 -4.38 5.31
C SER A 213 36.80 -4.29 4.78
N ASN A 214 36.47 -5.15 3.82
CA ASN A 214 35.24 -5.16 3.05
C ASN A 214 34.39 -6.40 3.37
N PRO A 215 33.82 -6.52 4.58
CA PRO A 215 33.00 -7.68 4.90
C PRO A 215 31.72 -7.70 4.08
N SER A 216 31.24 -8.91 3.79
CA SER A 216 29.95 -9.17 3.14
C SER A 216 28.78 -9.15 4.12
N MET A 217 29.05 -9.51 5.38
CA MET A 217 28.08 -9.52 6.47
C MET A 217 28.81 -9.32 7.80
N VAL A 218 28.15 -8.64 8.74
CA VAL A 218 28.60 -8.43 10.12
C VAL A 218 27.45 -8.79 11.05
N LEU A 219 27.71 -9.59 12.08
CA LEU A 219 26.74 -9.93 13.11
C LEU A 219 27.16 -9.35 14.46
N ASP A 220 26.19 -8.86 15.21
CA ASP A 220 26.39 -8.33 16.56
C ASP A 220 26.30 -9.45 17.59
N ILE A 221 27.37 -9.64 18.36
CA ILE A 221 27.44 -10.71 19.37
C ILE A 221 26.38 -10.51 20.46
N ASP A 222 26.13 -9.26 20.86
CA ASP A 222 25.10 -8.89 21.84
C ASP A 222 23.67 -9.19 21.36
N LYS A 223 23.48 -9.44 20.06
CA LYS A 223 22.20 -9.76 19.42
C LYS A 223 22.03 -11.23 19.10
N LEU A 224 22.98 -12.08 19.49
CA LEU A 224 22.86 -13.53 19.40
C LEU A 224 21.93 -14.05 20.50
N PHE A 225 20.97 -14.89 20.12
CA PHE A 225 20.13 -15.63 21.05
C PHE A 225 20.81 -16.91 21.53
N HIS A 226 21.42 -17.67 20.62
CA HIS A 226 22.20 -18.86 20.98
C HIS A 226 23.17 -19.28 19.88
N VAL A 227 24.20 -20.00 20.30
CA VAL A 227 25.11 -20.78 19.44
C VAL A 227 25.04 -22.22 19.91
N ARG A 228 24.64 -23.15 19.04
CA ARG A 228 24.48 -24.57 19.40
C ARG A 228 24.94 -25.51 18.28
N PRO A 229 25.42 -26.72 18.60
CA PRO A 229 25.56 -27.76 17.60
C PRO A 229 24.20 -28.12 17.00
N VAL A 230 24.19 -28.54 15.74
CA VAL A 230 22.98 -28.97 15.06
C VAL A 230 22.74 -30.47 15.24
N THR A 231 21.49 -30.89 15.01
CA THR A 231 21.08 -32.29 14.94
C THR A 231 20.70 -32.66 13.50
N GLN A 232 20.52 -33.96 13.22
CA GLN A 232 20.04 -34.43 11.90
C GLN A 232 18.68 -33.82 11.52
N GLY A 233 17.85 -33.45 12.50
CA GLY A 233 16.59 -32.76 12.25
C GLY A 233 16.75 -31.32 11.74
N ASP A 234 17.80 -30.62 12.17
CA ASP A 234 18.08 -29.24 11.77
C ASP A 234 18.64 -29.17 10.34
N VAL A 235 19.48 -30.15 9.97
CA VAL A 235 20.17 -30.20 8.67
C VAL A 235 19.96 -31.56 7.99
N TYR A 236 18.72 -31.87 7.64
CA TYR A 236 18.32 -33.19 7.12
C TYR A 236 19.03 -33.68 5.86
N ARG A 237 19.68 -32.77 5.10
CA ARG A 237 20.41 -33.10 3.87
C ARG A 237 21.90 -33.32 4.07
N ALA A 238 22.46 -32.92 5.21
CA ALA A 238 23.87 -33.12 5.50
C ALA A 238 24.11 -34.59 5.84
N GLU A 239 25.30 -35.08 5.48
CA GLU A 239 25.73 -36.43 5.83
C GLU A 239 25.95 -36.52 7.34
N THR A 240 25.66 -37.69 7.93
CA THR A 240 25.74 -37.87 9.39
C THR A 240 27.15 -37.63 9.95
N GLU A 241 28.19 -37.81 9.13
CA GLU A 241 29.58 -37.53 9.49
C GLU A 241 29.90 -36.02 9.56
N GLU A 242 29.16 -35.19 8.82
CA GLU A 242 29.35 -33.73 8.79
C GLU A 242 28.64 -33.05 9.96
N ILE A 243 27.55 -33.62 10.47
CA ILE A 243 26.71 -33.01 11.52
C ILE A 243 27.49 -32.53 12.74
N PRO A 244 28.42 -33.29 13.33
CA PRO A 244 29.19 -32.82 14.48
C PRO A 244 30.05 -31.59 14.21
N ARG A 245 30.29 -31.26 12.93
CA ARG A 245 31.08 -30.11 12.48
C ARG A 245 30.22 -28.88 12.16
N ILE A 246 28.90 -29.01 12.21
CA ILE A 246 27.95 -27.94 11.88
C ILE A 246 27.35 -27.40 13.17
N PHE A 247 27.24 -26.08 13.26
CA PHE A 247 26.59 -25.38 14.35
C PHE A 247 25.63 -24.31 13.80
N GLN A 248 24.63 -23.97 14.60
CA GLN A 248 23.66 -22.94 14.31
C GLN A 248 23.89 -21.75 15.22
N ILE A 249 23.87 -20.56 14.63
CA ILE A 249 23.77 -19.29 15.32
C ILE A 249 22.36 -18.76 15.10
N LEU A 250 21.63 -18.47 16.18
CA LEU A 250 20.37 -17.76 16.13
C LEU A 250 20.58 -16.33 16.63
N TYR A 251 20.09 -15.33 15.90
CA TYR A 251 20.31 -13.92 16.19
C TYR A 251 19.09 -13.07 15.83
N ALA A 252 19.01 -11.86 16.40
CA ALA A 252 17.98 -10.89 16.06
C ALA A 252 18.28 -10.24 14.71
N ASN A 253 17.26 -10.01 13.87
CA ASN A 253 17.44 -9.41 12.54
C ASN A 253 18.13 -8.04 12.58
N GLU A 254 17.91 -7.25 13.62
CA GLU A 254 18.58 -5.95 13.82
C GLU A 254 20.08 -6.06 14.09
N GLY A 255 20.56 -7.24 14.48
CA GLY A 255 21.98 -7.53 14.71
C GLY A 255 22.71 -7.99 13.47
N GLU A 256 22.05 -8.07 12.31
CA GLU A 256 22.68 -8.38 11.03
C GLU A 256 22.85 -7.11 10.20
N CYS A 257 24.08 -6.84 9.79
CA CYS A 257 24.41 -5.85 8.80
C CYS A 257 24.97 -6.56 7.56
N ARG A 258 24.34 -6.37 6.40
CA ARG A 258 24.70 -7.03 5.15
C ARG A 258 24.62 -6.03 4.00
N LYS A 259 25.39 -6.26 2.94
CA LYS A 259 25.27 -5.47 1.70
C LYS A 259 23.89 -5.68 1.07
N GLU A 260 23.23 -4.60 0.64
CA GLU A 260 21.84 -4.65 0.16
C GLU A 260 21.63 -5.58 -1.04
N ALA A 261 22.66 -5.83 -1.85
CA ALA A 261 22.59 -6.79 -2.96
C ALA A 261 22.26 -8.24 -2.52
N ASP A 262 22.53 -8.57 -1.25
CA ASP A 262 22.27 -9.88 -0.64
C ASP A 262 21.11 -9.87 0.38
N MET A 263 20.40 -8.74 0.53
CA MET A 263 19.15 -8.70 1.29
C MET A 263 18.04 -9.30 0.44
N GLU A 264 17.49 -10.44 0.88
CA GLU A 264 16.20 -10.89 0.36
C GLU A 264 15.19 -9.77 0.63
N THR A 265 14.46 -9.35 -0.41
CA THR A 265 13.23 -8.61 -0.20
C THR A 265 12.37 -9.49 0.69
N VAL A 266 12.28 -9.17 1.98
CA VAL A 266 11.23 -9.70 2.84
C VAL A 266 9.96 -9.58 1.99
N PRO A 267 9.16 -10.66 1.81
CA PRO A 267 7.91 -10.55 1.12
C PRO A 267 7.07 -9.54 1.92
N GLN A 268 7.14 -8.30 1.49
CA GLN A 268 6.36 -7.20 1.98
C GLN A 268 4.96 -7.62 1.58
N GLY A 269 4.24 -8.23 2.54
CA GLY A 269 3.00 -8.94 2.29
C GLY A 269 2.15 -8.16 1.31
N ASP A 270 1.84 -8.80 0.18
CA ASP A 270 0.94 -8.38 -0.88
C ASP A 270 0.55 -6.89 -0.82
N LYS A 271 1.22 -6.07 -1.65
CA LYS A 271 0.89 -4.67 -1.98
C LYS A 271 -0.49 -4.49 -2.63
N THR A 272 -1.42 -5.41 -2.39
CA THR A 272 -2.73 -5.51 -3.04
C THR A 272 -3.77 -4.62 -2.36
N ASN A 273 -3.45 -3.96 -1.24
CA ASN A 273 -4.39 -3.13 -0.47
C ASN A 273 -3.89 -1.70 -0.17
N CYS A 274 -2.96 -1.16 -0.96
CA CYS A 274 -2.55 0.24 -0.84
C CYS A 274 -3.45 1.12 -1.71
N PHE A 275 -4.10 2.12 -1.11
CA PHE A 275 -4.90 3.09 -1.86
C PHE A 275 -4.06 4.34 -2.16
N PRO A 276 -3.80 4.68 -3.44
CA PRO A 276 -3.13 5.92 -3.77
C PRO A 276 -4.08 7.11 -3.62
N HIS A 277 -3.72 8.10 -2.79
CA HIS A 277 -4.44 9.37 -2.70
C HIS A 277 -3.47 10.54 -2.57
N LYS A 278 -3.50 11.46 -3.55
CA LYS A 278 -2.64 12.66 -3.61
C LYS A 278 -1.13 12.39 -3.41
N GLY A 279 -0.61 11.30 -3.97
CA GLY A 279 0.80 10.95 -3.86
C GLY A 279 1.20 10.26 -2.55
N HIS A 280 0.23 9.91 -1.71
CA HIS A 280 0.45 9.08 -0.53
C HIS A 280 -0.16 7.69 -0.73
N GLU A 281 0.52 6.66 -0.23
CA GLU A 281 -0.02 5.31 -0.09
C GLU A 281 -0.60 5.13 1.31
N PHE A 282 -1.89 4.84 1.38
CA PHE A 282 -2.58 4.57 2.64
C PHE A 282 -2.72 3.06 2.86
N ILE A 283 -2.30 2.60 4.04
CA ILE A 283 -2.45 1.22 4.49
C ILE A 283 -3.70 1.16 5.39
N PRO A 284 -4.73 0.38 5.05
CA PRO A 284 -5.89 0.20 5.92
C PRO A 284 -5.46 -0.50 7.21
N THR A 285 -5.55 0.20 8.34
CA THR A 285 -5.44 -0.41 9.67
C THR A 285 -6.80 -0.96 10.08
N LEU A 286 -7.02 -2.26 9.89
CA LEU A 286 -8.17 -2.93 10.50
C LEU A 286 -7.88 -3.10 11.99
N TYR A 287 -8.40 -2.19 12.81
CA TYR A 287 -8.38 -2.33 14.27
C TYR A 287 -9.47 -3.34 14.65
N HIS A 288 -9.09 -4.60 14.85
CA HIS A 288 -10.00 -5.63 15.39
C HIS A 288 -10.16 -5.37 16.89
N PHE A 289 -11.34 -4.93 17.29
CA PHE A 289 -11.74 -4.93 18.70
C PHE A 289 -12.25 -6.34 19.00
N PRO A 290 -11.56 -7.16 19.82
CA PRO A 290 -12.08 -8.47 20.18
C PRO A 290 -13.38 -8.26 20.95
N SER A 291 -14.50 -8.55 20.29
CA SER A 291 -15.78 -8.66 20.96
C SER A 291 -15.83 -10.01 21.66
N ASN A 292 -16.48 -10.02 22.82
CA ASN A 292 -16.36 -11.01 23.90
C ASN A 292 -16.91 -12.41 23.55
N CYS A 293 -17.04 -12.74 22.27
CA CYS A 293 -17.63 -13.97 21.76
C CYS A 293 -16.69 -14.82 20.88
N GLU A 294 -15.44 -14.41 20.64
CA GLU A 294 -14.47 -15.24 19.88
C GLU A 294 -13.68 -16.25 20.75
N ALA A 295 -13.88 -16.25 22.06
CA ALA A 295 -13.34 -17.28 22.95
C ALA A 295 -14.41 -18.37 23.19
N LEU A 296 -14.66 -19.20 22.18
CA LEU A 296 -15.18 -20.58 22.30
C LEU A 296 -15.37 -21.16 20.88
N LEU A 297 -14.31 -21.77 20.35
CA LEU A 297 -14.33 -22.95 19.48
C LEU A 297 -12.93 -23.55 19.41
#